data_AF-A0A854QCA5-F1
#
_entry.id   AF-A0A854QCA5-F1
#
_cell.length_a   1.000
_cell.length_b   1.000
_cell.length_c   1.000
_cell.angle_alpha   90.00
_cell.angle_beta   90.00
_cell.angle_gamma   90.00
#
_symmetry.space_group_name_H-M   'P 1'
#
loop_
_entity.id
_entity.type
_entity.pdbx_description
1 polymer ?
#
loop_
_entity_poly.entity_id
_entity_poly.type
_entity_poly.pdbx_seq_one_letter_code
_entity_poly.pdbx_strand_id
1 'polypeptide(L)'
;MTMNKLDALLGPFNPNKMAAKSAPDPLKVLVLDATGDEGFSVCKSMLKDGGFYIWGLVPNADTPVARELNRLQVQIVEGELNRPDTFQSQLAGMDGIFIPSDIFSTPESVTYGKSLIDMCKLAGVGHIIFTALDLVPNGEGSDHPGGQILSYIKQTYTGHAEHEDRPHGAHHHLHWTILYPGWKFSKLITLDLFSKVPVSKLPTGSREPNAAKELKQNVSRKEGEQAARLASDDGEEWLLRVPLPDETKIPGYAVEQLGLWVKAAFLKHKKFRESIIQACSTMVTPLEMAEVLSKVAGKPVRTLGLTLEEFFSEDFKTDMGETKWERYRAAAEGHFERDPEASRKIVPEQWNFGQWARQSKELAALFEEDNHQQEEKGQHGRQNDEEM
;
A
#
# COMPACT_ATOMS: atom_id res chain seq x y z
N MET A 1 -9.44 -1.18 -50.24
CA MET A 1 -8.35 -0.34 -49.69
C MET A 1 -8.98 0.88 -49.03
N THR A 2 -9.00 1.10 -47.73
CA THR A 2 -8.93 0.23 -46.55
C THR A 2 -9.47 1.11 -45.42
N MET A 3 -10.55 0.68 -44.77
CA MET A 3 -10.98 1.23 -43.47
C MET A 3 -9.77 1.25 -42.54
N ASN A 4 -9.61 2.39 -41.86
CA ASN A 4 -8.39 2.79 -41.17
C ASN A 4 -7.95 1.75 -40.14
N LYS A 5 -6.62 1.57 -40.03
CA LYS A 5 -5.93 0.78 -39.00
C LYS A 5 -6.32 1.11 -37.54
N LEU A 6 -7.11 2.16 -37.33
CA LEU A 6 -7.66 2.58 -36.04
C LEU A 6 -8.76 1.63 -35.53
N ASP A 7 -9.61 1.09 -36.41
CA ASP A 7 -10.74 0.24 -36.02
C ASP A 7 -10.30 -1.16 -35.55
N ALA A 8 -9.14 -1.63 -36.03
CA ALA A 8 -8.55 -2.90 -35.61
C ALA A 8 -7.89 -2.82 -34.22
N LEU A 9 -7.57 -1.61 -33.73
CA LEU A 9 -6.91 -1.40 -32.43
C LEU A 9 -7.92 -1.16 -31.29
N LEU A 10 -9.13 -0.70 -31.62
CA LEU A 10 -10.13 -0.22 -30.65
C LEU A 10 -11.31 -1.19 -30.43
N GLY A 11 -11.40 -2.29 -31.18
CA GLY A 11 -12.59 -3.14 -31.22
C GLY A 11 -13.77 -2.44 -31.93
N PRO A 12 -14.88 -3.15 -32.21
CA PRO A 12 -16.00 -2.58 -32.94
C PRO A 12 -16.56 -1.36 -32.21
N PHE A 13 -16.42 -0.20 -32.84
CA PHE A 13 -17.00 1.07 -32.40
C PHE A 13 -18.49 0.86 -32.16
N ASN A 14 -18.95 0.99 -30.91
CA ASN A 14 -20.38 0.94 -30.60
C ASN A 14 -20.96 2.34 -30.86
N PRO A 15 -21.69 2.59 -31.97
CA PRO A 15 -22.21 3.91 -32.30
C PRO A 15 -23.25 4.43 -31.30
N ASN A 16 -23.76 3.57 -30.40
CA ASN A 16 -24.65 3.97 -29.31
C ASN A 16 -23.92 4.41 -28.03
N LYS A 17 -22.57 4.35 -28.00
CA LYS A 17 -21.75 5.13 -27.07
C LYS A 17 -21.23 6.37 -27.80
N MET A 18 -22.13 7.25 -28.23
CA MET A 18 -21.74 8.63 -28.43
C MET A 18 -21.26 9.14 -27.07
N ALA A 19 -19.94 9.29 -26.87
CA ALA A 19 -19.46 10.19 -25.83
C ALA A 19 -20.14 11.53 -26.11
N ALA A 20 -21.12 11.87 -25.29
CA ALA A 20 -21.98 13.03 -25.53
C ALA A 20 -21.06 14.25 -25.71
N LYS A 21 -21.31 15.08 -26.73
CA LYS A 21 -20.60 16.36 -26.93
C LYS A 21 -20.62 17.30 -25.70
N SER A 22 -21.38 16.94 -24.66
CA SER A 22 -21.50 17.61 -23.36
C SER A 22 -20.66 16.97 -22.24
N ALA A 23 -19.92 15.89 -22.49
CA ALA A 23 -19.04 15.31 -21.48
C ALA A 23 -17.83 16.24 -21.28
N PRO A 24 -17.43 16.53 -20.03
CA PRO A 24 -16.23 17.31 -19.77
C PRO A 24 -15.00 16.62 -20.38
N ASP A 25 -14.02 17.41 -20.82
CA ASP A 25 -12.78 16.86 -21.36
C ASP A 25 -12.08 15.99 -20.30
N PRO A 26 -11.44 14.89 -20.70
CA PRO A 26 -10.68 14.07 -19.76
C PRO A 26 -9.54 14.86 -19.10
N LEU A 27 -9.36 14.66 -17.79
CA LEU A 27 -8.28 15.26 -17.02
C LEU A 27 -6.93 14.63 -17.40
N LYS A 28 -5.93 15.46 -17.69
CA LYS A 28 -4.56 15.05 -17.97
C LYS A 28 -3.76 15.00 -16.69
N VAL A 29 -3.29 13.81 -16.31
CA VAL A 29 -2.58 13.60 -15.05
C VAL A 29 -1.23 12.92 -15.29
N LEU A 30 -0.18 13.49 -14.71
CA LEU A 30 1.12 12.84 -14.58
C LEU A 30 1.16 12.05 -13.27
N VAL A 31 1.56 10.78 -13.32
CA VAL A 31 1.71 9.90 -12.15
C VAL A 31 3.19 9.61 -11.98
N LEU A 32 3.77 10.06 -10.87
CA LEU A 32 5.14 9.73 -10.52
C LEU A 32 5.23 8.33 -9.91
N ASP A 33 6.38 7.68 -10.13
CA ASP A 33 6.63 6.30 -9.73
C ASP A 33 5.51 5.36 -10.18
N ALA A 34 5.18 5.42 -11.48
CA ALA A 34 4.01 4.73 -12.02
C ALA A 34 4.12 3.20 -11.91
N THR A 35 5.33 2.67 -11.82
CA THR A 35 5.61 1.24 -11.60
C THR A 35 5.63 0.83 -10.13
N GLY A 36 5.66 1.80 -9.20
CA GLY A 36 5.49 1.56 -7.76
C GLY A 36 4.06 1.15 -7.42
N ASP A 37 3.84 0.61 -6.21
CA ASP A 37 2.55 0.09 -5.78
C ASP A 37 1.43 1.15 -5.80
N GLU A 38 1.72 2.33 -5.27
CA GLU A 38 0.81 3.48 -5.27
C GLU A 38 0.54 4.01 -6.67
N GLY A 39 1.60 4.29 -7.45
CA GLY A 39 1.48 4.84 -8.80
C GLY A 39 0.75 3.89 -9.75
N PHE A 40 1.01 2.59 -9.66
CA PHE A 40 0.34 1.57 -10.46
C PHE A 40 -1.17 1.52 -10.14
N SER A 41 -1.52 1.56 -8.86
CA SER A 41 -2.90 1.62 -8.37
C SER A 41 -3.64 2.86 -8.91
N VAL A 42 -2.98 4.02 -8.88
CA VAL A 42 -3.49 5.29 -9.43
C VAL A 42 -3.76 5.16 -10.93
N CYS A 43 -2.77 4.72 -11.70
CA CYS A 43 -2.90 4.49 -13.14
C CYS A 43 -4.12 3.61 -13.47
N LYS A 44 -4.20 2.43 -12.84
CA LYS A 44 -5.25 1.45 -13.12
C LYS A 44 -6.65 1.94 -12.73
N SER A 45 -6.78 2.57 -11.57
CA SER A 45 -8.08 3.00 -11.03
C SER A 45 -8.69 4.17 -11.82
N MET A 46 -7.85 5.09 -12.27
CA MET A 46 -8.28 6.26 -13.02
C MET A 46 -8.69 5.91 -14.46
N LEU A 47 -8.05 4.92 -15.09
CA LEU A 47 -8.41 4.49 -16.44
C LEU A 47 -9.72 3.68 -16.52
N LYS A 48 -10.09 2.97 -15.43
CA LYS A 48 -11.21 2.01 -15.43
C LYS A 48 -12.55 2.57 -15.92
N ASP A 49 -12.89 3.80 -15.54
CA ASP A 49 -14.20 4.41 -15.83
C ASP A 49 -14.13 5.57 -16.84
N GLY A 50 -12.97 5.79 -17.47
CA GLY A 50 -12.72 6.93 -18.35
C GLY A 50 -12.62 8.27 -17.60
N GLY A 51 -12.48 9.36 -18.35
CA GLY A 51 -12.37 10.73 -17.81
C GLY A 51 -10.94 11.18 -17.48
N PHE A 52 -9.93 10.37 -17.80
CA PHE A 52 -8.52 10.70 -17.59
C PHE A 52 -7.66 10.32 -18.80
N TYR A 53 -6.65 11.14 -19.06
CA TYR A 53 -5.44 10.77 -19.79
C TYR A 53 -4.28 10.70 -18.81
N ILE A 54 -3.57 9.59 -18.78
CA ILE A 54 -2.52 9.35 -17.78
C ILE A 54 -1.17 9.25 -18.46
N TRP A 55 -0.22 10.01 -17.93
CA TRP A 55 1.21 9.85 -18.19
C TRP A 55 1.85 9.21 -16.96
N GLY A 56 2.55 8.11 -17.14
CA GLY A 56 3.27 7.42 -16.07
C GLY A 56 4.76 7.67 -16.20
N LEU A 57 5.36 8.32 -15.21
CA LEU A 57 6.82 8.45 -15.14
C LEU A 57 7.41 7.12 -14.68
N VAL A 58 8.33 6.58 -15.47
CA VAL A 58 9.06 5.35 -15.17
C VAL A 58 10.56 5.56 -15.41
N PRO A 59 11.44 4.94 -14.62
CA PRO A 59 12.88 5.02 -14.89
C PRO A 59 13.31 4.18 -16.09
N ASN A 60 12.54 3.14 -16.44
CA ASN A 60 12.84 2.23 -17.54
C ASN A 60 11.54 1.69 -18.18
N ALA A 61 11.30 2.03 -19.45
CA ALA A 61 10.11 1.64 -20.19
C ALA A 61 10.06 0.14 -20.58
N ASP A 62 11.19 -0.58 -20.48
CA ASP A 62 11.30 -1.99 -20.87
C ASP A 62 10.93 -2.99 -19.77
N THR A 63 10.65 -2.51 -18.56
CA THR A 63 10.24 -3.39 -17.47
C THR A 63 8.86 -4.05 -17.75
N PRO A 64 8.60 -5.26 -17.23
CA PRO A 64 7.29 -5.90 -17.39
C PRO A 64 6.13 -5.03 -16.92
N VAL A 65 6.31 -4.31 -15.80
CA VAL A 65 5.29 -3.41 -15.24
C VAL A 65 5.05 -2.19 -16.13
N ALA A 66 6.09 -1.55 -16.66
CA ALA A 66 5.93 -0.43 -17.60
C ALA A 66 5.23 -0.86 -18.89
N ARG A 67 5.55 -2.06 -19.40
CA ARG A 67 4.86 -2.64 -20.57
C ARG A 67 3.39 -2.98 -20.28
N GLU A 68 3.06 -3.40 -19.07
CA GLU A 68 1.68 -3.59 -18.63
C GLU A 68 0.93 -2.25 -18.60
N LEU A 69 1.50 -1.21 -17.99
CA LEU A 69 0.91 0.13 -17.95
C LEU A 69 0.65 0.66 -19.37
N ASN A 70 1.60 0.50 -20.30
CA ASN A 70 1.42 0.89 -21.68
C ASN A 70 0.27 0.12 -22.36
N ARG A 71 0.12 -1.19 -22.08
CA ARG A 71 -1.02 -1.99 -22.55
C ARG A 71 -2.35 -1.51 -21.98
N LEU A 72 -2.35 -0.97 -20.75
CA LEU A 72 -3.49 -0.30 -20.14
C LEU A 72 -3.73 1.12 -20.69
N GLN A 73 -2.96 1.55 -21.69
CA GLN A 73 -3.05 2.87 -22.35
C GLN A 73 -2.49 4.04 -21.52
N VAL A 74 -1.68 3.76 -20.49
CA VAL A 74 -0.86 4.79 -19.84
C VAL A 74 0.24 5.23 -20.81
N GLN A 75 0.37 6.55 -21.01
CA GLN A 75 1.46 7.11 -21.80
C GLN A 75 2.75 7.04 -20.99
N ILE A 76 3.72 6.25 -21.44
CA ILE A 76 4.98 6.07 -20.71
C ILE A 76 5.88 7.28 -20.94
N VAL A 77 6.33 7.88 -19.84
CA VAL A 77 7.35 8.94 -19.82
C VAL A 77 8.57 8.36 -19.15
N GLU A 78 9.66 8.22 -19.90
CA GLU A 78 10.92 7.75 -19.33
C GLU A 78 11.67 8.93 -18.69
N GLY A 79 12.06 8.80 -17.43
CA GLY A 79 12.80 9.83 -16.71
C GLY A 79 13.08 9.44 -15.25
N GLU A 80 14.11 10.06 -14.68
CA GLU A 80 14.54 9.79 -13.30
C GLU A 80 14.10 10.90 -12.34
N LEU A 81 13.63 10.51 -11.16
CA LEU A 81 13.13 11.45 -10.14
C LEU A 81 14.18 12.43 -9.62
N ASN A 82 15.45 12.02 -9.60
CA ASN A 82 16.59 12.87 -9.24
C ASN A 82 16.99 13.85 -10.35
N ARG A 83 16.38 13.74 -11.53
CA ARG A 83 16.59 14.57 -12.72
C ARG A 83 15.26 15.09 -13.27
N PRO A 84 14.50 15.89 -12.49
CA PRO A 84 13.20 16.41 -12.91
C PRO A 84 13.27 17.27 -14.18
N ASP A 85 14.46 17.80 -14.51
CA ASP A 85 14.73 18.49 -15.77
C ASP A 85 14.48 17.62 -17.02
N THR A 86 14.62 16.30 -16.90
CA THR A 86 14.49 15.37 -18.04
C THR A 86 13.05 15.16 -18.50
N PHE A 87 12.07 15.36 -17.61
CA PHE A 87 10.64 15.20 -17.91
C PHE A 87 9.82 16.48 -17.68
N GLN A 88 10.49 17.62 -17.45
CA GLN A 88 9.83 18.90 -17.21
C GLN A 88 8.86 19.27 -18.36
N SER A 89 9.21 18.91 -19.60
CA SER A 89 8.37 19.21 -20.76
C SER A 89 6.99 18.57 -20.70
N GLN A 90 6.84 17.47 -19.96
CA GLN A 90 5.57 16.76 -19.77
C GLN A 90 4.66 17.42 -18.73
N LEU A 91 5.17 18.35 -17.91
CA LEU A 91 4.35 19.07 -16.93
C LEU A 91 3.42 20.10 -17.59
N ALA A 92 3.82 20.62 -18.76
CA ALA A 92 3.06 21.63 -19.47
C ALA A 92 1.68 21.09 -19.91
N GLY A 93 0.62 21.76 -19.47
CA GLY A 93 -0.76 21.41 -19.82
C GLY A 93 -1.35 20.22 -19.07
N MET A 94 -0.70 19.75 -17.99
CA MET A 94 -1.29 18.78 -17.07
C MET A 94 -2.31 19.45 -16.14
N ASP A 95 -3.49 18.85 -16.01
CA ASP A 95 -4.50 19.27 -15.05
C ASP A 95 -4.08 18.91 -13.61
N GLY A 96 -3.28 17.84 -13.45
CA GLY A 96 -2.75 17.47 -12.15
C GLY A 96 -1.56 16.52 -12.19
N ILE A 97 -0.99 16.29 -11.01
CA ILE A 97 0.10 15.36 -10.78
C ILE A 97 -0.14 14.57 -9.50
N PHE A 98 0.13 13.26 -9.54
CA PHE A 98 0.19 12.41 -8.36
C PHE A 98 1.65 12.16 -7.95
N ILE A 99 1.95 12.36 -6.68
CA ILE A 99 3.30 12.26 -6.11
C ILE A 99 3.25 11.39 -4.84
N PRO A 100 3.77 10.15 -4.87
CA PRO A 100 3.87 9.34 -3.67
C PRO A 100 5.01 9.81 -2.76
N SER A 101 4.83 9.91 -1.44
CA SER A 101 5.90 10.37 -0.53
C SER A 101 7.09 9.43 -0.45
N ASP A 102 6.87 8.12 -0.63
CA ASP A 102 7.89 7.08 -0.46
C ASP A 102 9.10 7.24 -1.40
N ILE A 103 8.94 8.04 -2.47
CA ILE A 103 10.02 8.39 -3.39
C ILE A 103 11.03 9.38 -2.79
N PHE A 104 10.67 10.04 -1.68
CA PHE A 104 11.53 10.97 -0.95
C PHE A 104 11.99 10.32 0.36
N SER A 105 13.07 9.55 0.28
CA SER A 105 13.61 8.77 1.40
C SER A 105 15.01 9.17 1.84
N THR A 106 15.67 10.10 1.15
CA THR A 106 17.03 10.57 1.48
C THR A 106 17.09 12.09 1.61
N PRO A 107 18.06 12.67 2.34
CA PRO A 107 18.23 14.13 2.40
C PRO A 107 18.41 14.78 1.02
N GLU A 108 19.10 14.11 0.10
CA GLU A 108 19.29 14.58 -1.28
C GLU A 108 17.96 14.70 -2.02
N SER A 109 17.00 13.82 -1.70
CA SER A 109 15.66 13.81 -2.32
C SER A 109 14.84 15.06 -2.08
N VAL A 110 15.14 15.78 -0.99
CA VAL A 110 14.51 17.07 -0.70
C VAL A 110 14.84 18.08 -1.80
N THR A 111 16.06 18.07 -2.33
CA THR A 111 16.51 19.06 -3.31
C THR A 111 15.78 18.90 -4.63
N TYR A 112 15.78 17.70 -5.21
CA TYR A 112 15.08 17.46 -6.46
C TYR A 112 13.56 17.45 -6.29
N GLY A 113 13.04 17.07 -5.12
CA GLY A 113 11.61 17.17 -4.81
C GLY A 113 11.12 18.61 -4.81
N LYS A 114 11.84 19.54 -4.16
CA LYS A 114 11.50 20.97 -4.22
C LYS A 114 11.58 21.51 -5.65
N SER A 115 12.61 21.13 -6.38
CA SER A 115 12.77 21.50 -7.79
C SER A 115 11.59 21.03 -8.65
N LEU A 116 11.09 19.81 -8.44
CA LEU A 116 9.88 19.30 -9.10
C LEU A 116 8.65 20.17 -8.77
N ILE A 117 8.43 20.54 -7.51
CA ILE A 117 7.29 21.39 -7.12
C ILE A 117 7.37 22.77 -7.79
N ASP A 118 8.57 23.37 -7.85
CA ASP A 118 8.79 24.62 -8.57
C ASP A 118 8.50 24.49 -10.06
N MET A 119 8.95 23.40 -10.70
CA MET A 119 8.64 23.12 -12.10
C MET A 119 7.14 22.92 -12.34
N CYS A 120 6.44 22.24 -11.44
CA CYS A 120 4.98 22.09 -11.52
C CYS A 120 4.30 23.47 -11.47
N LYS A 121 4.74 24.34 -10.56
CA LYS A 121 4.21 25.72 -10.44
C LYS A 121 4.48 26.53 -11.70
N LEU A 122 5.71 26.50 -12.21
CA LEU A 122 6.10 27.20 -13.43
C LEU A 122 5.37 26.69 -14.67
N ALA A 123 5.15 25.38 -14.77
CA ALA A 123 4.38 24.76 -15.85
C ALA A 123 2.85 24.93 -15.67
N GLY A 124 2.41 25.38 -14.49
CA GLY A 124 1.03 25.68 -14.19
C GLY A 124 0.15 24.45 -13.95
N VAL A 125 0.73 23.36 -13.43
CA VAL A 125 0.02 22.13 -13.07
C VAL A 125 -1.07 22.44 -12.04
N GLY A 126 -2.33 22.18 -12.39
CA GLY A 126 -3.50 22.67 -11.63
C GLY A 126 -3.66 22.07 -10.23
N HIS A 127 -3.40 20.77 -10.07
CA HIS A 127 -3.66 20.09 -8.80
C HIS A 127 -2.56 19.05 -8.46
N ILE A 128 -1.88 19.24 -7.33
CA ILE A 128 -0.98 18.24 -6.75
C ILE A 128 -1.76 17.34 -5.79
N ILE A 129 -1.72 16.03 -6.04
CA ILE A 129 -2.15 15.03 -5.05
C ILE A 129 -0.90 14.34 -4.52
N PHE A 130 -0.66 14.47 -3.22
CA PHE A 130 0.55 13.97 -2.55
C PHE A 130 0.15 12.96 -1.46
N THR A 131 0.74 11.76 -1.45
CA THR A 131 0.62 10.88 -0.27
C THR A 131 1.61 11.31 0.79
N ALA A 132 1.23 11.27 2.06
CA ALA A 132 2.07 11.64 3.19
C ALA A 132 2.05 10.55 4.25
N LEU A 133 3.15 10.46 5.00
CA LEU A 133 3.26 9.62 6.19
C LEU A 133 2.65 10.34 7.40
N ASP A 134 2.10 9.58 8.34
CA ASP A 134 1.66 10.13 9.61
C ASP A 134 2.81 10.85 10.33
N LEU A 135 2.48 12.02 10.90
CA LEU A 135 3.39 12.76 11.73
C LEU A 135 3.37 12.15 13.14
N VAL A 136 4.52 11.68 13.59
CA VAL A 136 4.70 11.17 14.96
C VAL A 136 5.01 12.36 15.88
N PRO A 137 4.26 12.57 16.98
CA PRO A 137 4.62 13.54 18.01
C PRO A 137 6.02 13.23 18.57
N ASN A 138 6.90 14.23 18.63
CA ASN A 138 8.31 14.08 19.05
C ASN A 138 9.13 13.08 18.21
N GLY A 139 8.70 12.76 16.98
CA GLY A 139 9.50 12.03 15.99
C GLY A 139 10.00 12.95 14.87
N GLU A 140 10.91 12.47 14.04
CA GLU A 140 11.46 13.18 12.87
C GLU A 140 10.41 13.45 11.75
N GLY A 141 9.10 13.50 12.05
CA GLY A 141 8.04 13.54 11.03
C GLY A 141 8.11 14.76 10.10
N SER A 142 8.47 15.94 10.62
CA SER A 142 8.70 17.14 9.80
C SER A 142 10.08 17.19 9.14
N ASP A 143 11.06 16.52 9.73
CA ASP A 143 12.45 16.51 9.28
C ASP A 143 12.70 15.40 8.25
N HIS A 144 11.84 14.39 8.19
CA HIS A 144 11.84 13.36 7.15
C HIS A 144 11.68 14.03 5.77
N PRO A 145 12.43 13.58 4.74
CA PRO A 145 12.39 14.21 3.41
C PRO A 145 10.99 14.41 2.83
N GLY A 146 10.12 13.40 2.90
CA GLY A 146 8.72 13.53 2.49
C GLY A 146 7.91 14.59 3.27
N GLY A 147 8.17 14.77 4.57
CA GLY A 147 7.55 15.81 5.40
C GLY A 147 8.03 17.21 5.03
N GLN A 148 9.30 17.34 4.64
CA GLN A 148 9.84 18.59 4.11
C GLN A 148 9.21 18.95 2.75
N ILE A 149 9.02 17.97 1.86
CA ILE A 149 8.32 18.19 0.58
C ILE A 149 6.86 18.56 0.79
N LEU A 150 6.15 17.88 1.70
CA LEU A 150 4.78 18.24 2.07
C LEU A 150 4.68 19.70 2.54
N SER A 151 5.59 20.11 3.42
CA SER A 151 5.64 21.49 3.93
C SER A 151 5.90 22.48 2.80
N TYR A 152 6.80 22.13 1.88
CA TYR A 152 7.11 22.93 0.70
C TYR A 152 5.93 23.06 -0.26
N ILE A 153 5.18 21.97 -0.53
CA ILE A 153 3.95 22.00 -1.32
C ILE A 153 2.98 23.00 -0.71
N LYS A 154 2.71 22.92 0.61
CA LYS A 154 1.79 23.85 1.28
C LYS A 154 2.25 25.31 1.19
N GLN A 155 3.56 25.58 1.23
CA GLN A 155 4.09 26.94 1.09
C GLN A 155 4.03 27.46 -0.35
N THR A 156 4.31 26.61 -1.33
CA THR A 156 4.48 27.00 -2.73
C THR A 156 3.16 27.01 -3.51
N TYR A 157 2.23 26.11 -3.16
CA TYR A 157 0.95 25.82 -3.81
C TYR A 157 -0.27 26.30 -2.98
N THR A 158 -0.17 27.47 -2.34
CA THR A 158 -1.32 28.10 -1.65
C THR A 158 -1.66 29.45 -2.28
N GLY A 159 -2.97 29.72 -2.45
CA GLY A 159 -3.44 30.98 -3.01
C GLY A 159 -4.86 30.91 -3.56
N HIS A 160 -5.76 31.69 -2.97
CA HIS A 160 -7.15 31.84 -3.40
C HIS A 160 -7.26 32.94 -4.46
N ALA A 161 -7.23 32.59 -5.73
CA ALA A 161 -8.00 33.34 -6.70
C ALA A 161 -9.22 32.48 -7.04
N GLU A 162 -10.42 33.04 -6.95
CA GLU A 162 -11.63 32.39 -7.44
C GLU A 162 -12.04 33.11 -8.71
N HIS A 163 -12.16 32.37 -9.81
CA HIS A 163 -12.81 32.87 -11.02
C HIS A 163 -13.68 31.77 -11.62
N GLU A 164 -14.91 32.14 -11.97
CA GLU A 164 -16.01 31.23 -12.29
C GLU A 164 -15.79 30.43 -13.60
N ASP A 165 -15.92 29.11 -13.44
CA ASP A 165 -16.36 28.07 -14.38
C ASP A 165 -16.05 28.28 -15.88
N ARG A 166 -14.91 27.74 -16.36
CA ARG A 166 -14.69 27.29 -17.75
C ARG A 166 -13.70 26.11 -17.87
N PRO A 167 -13.77 25.30 -18.96
CA PRO A 167 -13.04 24.04 -19.09
C PRO A 167 -11.56 24.21 -19.47
N HIS A 168 -10.70 23.42 -18.80
CA HIS A 168 -9.34 22.96 -19.10
C HIS A 168 -8.35 23.86 -19.86
N GLY A 169 -7.22 24.15 -19.22
CA GLY A 169 -5.94 24.42 -19.89
C GLY A 169 -5.30 25.80 -19.77
N ALA A 170 -5.94 26.80 -19.15
CA ALA A 170 -5.33 28.14 -19.00
C ALA A 170 -5.89 28.98 -17.83
N HIS A 171 -6.22 28.34 -16.70
CA HIS A 171 -6.76 28.99 -15.50
C HIS A 171 -6.04 28.47 -14.24
N HIS A 172 -4.89 29.06 -13.88
CA HIS A 172 -4.02 28.56 -12.82
C HIS A 172 -4.52 28.93 -11.42
N HIS A 173 -5.49 28.17 -10.90
CA HIS A 173 -5.66 28.03 -9.45
C HIS A 173 -4.93 26.77 -9.02
N LEU A 174 -3.72 26.98 -8.50
CA LEU A 174 -2.84 25.90 -8.06
C LEU A 174 -3.35 25.36 -6.72
N HIS A 175 -3.72 24.08 -6.69
CA HIS A 175 -4.28 23.42 -5.52
C HIS A 175 -3.47 22.20 -5.11
N TRP A 176 -3.61 21.79 -3.86
CA TRP A 176 -3.11 20.51 -3.37
C TRP A 176 -4.20 19.71 -2.64
N THR A 177 -4.07 18.39 -2.62
CA THR A 177 -4.77 17.49 -1.69
C THR A 177 -3.74 16.54 -1.10
N ILE A 178 -3.74 16.38 0.22
CA ILE A 178 -2.84 15.44 0.88
C ILE A 178 -3.61 14.20 1.27
N LEU A 179 -3.13 13.04 0.82
CA LEU A 179 -3.64 11.75 1.25
C LEU A 179 -2.74 11.24 2.37
N TYR A 180 -3.32 10.91 3.51
CA TYR A 180 -2.64 10.17 4.57
C TYR A 180 -3.16 8.73 4.55
N PRO A 181 -2.55 7.85 3.73
CA PRO A 181 -2.89 6.44 3.74
C PRO A 181 -2.53 5.79 5.09
N GLY A 182 -3.27 4.75 5.46
CA GLY A 182 -2.89 3.84 6.55
C GLY A 182 -1.75 2.91 6.14
N TRP A 183 -1.53 1.85 6.92
CA TRP A 183 -0.55 0.82 6.60
C TRP A 183 -1.01 -0.07 5.43
N LYS A 184 -0.16 -0.21 4.42
CA LYS A 184 -0.42 -1.05 3.23
C LYS A 184 -0.43 -2.52 3.66
N PHE A 185 -1.55 -3.25 3.47
CA PHE A 185 -1.63 -4.65 3.87
C PHE A 185 -0.59 -5.55 3.19
N SER A 186 -0.22 -5.23 1.94
CA SER A 186 0.83 -5.93 1.19
C SER A 186 2.20 -5.92 1.87
N LYS A 187 2.44 -4.99 2.82
CA LYS A 187 3.68 -4.97 3.61
C LYS A 187 3.86 -6.19 4.49
N LEU A 188 2.80 -6.95 4.77
CA LEU A 188 2.92 -8.28 5.40
C LEU A 188 3.83 -9.21 4.60
N ILE A 189 3.75 -9.11 3.28
CA ILE A 189 4.49 -9.96 2.35
C ILE A 189 5.81 -9.30 1.99
N THR A 190 5.79 -8.04 1.57
CA THR A 190 7.01 -7.38 1.06
C THR A 190 8.07 -7.11 2.12
N LEU A 191 7.69 -7.13 3.40
CA LEU A 191 8.63 -7.02 4.53
C LEU A 191 8.90 -8.37 5.21
N ASP A 192 8.45 -9.49 4.61
CA ASP A 192 8.54 -10.84 5.20
C ASP A 192 8.09 -10.85 6.66
N LEU A 193 6.90 -10.31 6.93
CA LEU A 193 6.25 -10.36 8.23
C LEU A 193 5.30 -11.55 8.33
N PHE A 194 5.18 -12.35 7.29
CA PHE A 194 4.28 -13.50 7.25
C PHE A 194 4.95 -14.65 6.52
N SER A 195 5.40 -15.64 7.29
CA SER A 195 6.01 -16.86 6.73
C SER A 195 5.97 -18.01 7.74
N LYS A 196 6.32 -19.20 7.26
CA LYS A 196 6.37 -20.42 8.06
C LYS A 196 7.62 -20.47 8.94
N VAL A 197 7.47 -20.98 10.15
CA VAL A 197 8.57 -21.24 11.08
C VAL A 197 8.41 -22.62 11.73
N PRO A 198 9.52 -23.29 12.10
CA PRO A 198 9.46 -24.52 12.88
C PRO A 198 8.70 -24.31 14.20
N VAL A 199 7.92 -25.30 14.64
CA VAL A 199 7.10 -25.17 15.87
C VAL A 199 7.98 -24.89 17.09
N SER A 200 9.17 -25.48 17.17
CA SER A 200 10.16 -25.21 18.24
C SER A 200 10.65 -23.75 18.30
N LYS A 201 10.50 -22.98 17.22
CA LYS A 201 10.88 -21.56 17.14
C LYS A 201 9.72 -20.60 17.36
N LEU A 202 8.53 -21.12 17.66
CA LEU A 202 7.40 -20.27 18.00
C LEU A 202 7.62 -19.58 19.36
N PRO A 203 7.17 -18.33 19.53
CA PRO A 203 7.22 -17.65 20.82
C PRO A 203 6.46 -18.46 21.88
N THR A 204 7.08 -18.66 23.05
CA THR A 204 6.52 -19.40 24.19
C THR A 204 5.25 -18.73 24.77
N GLY A 205 5.04 -17.44 24.50
CA GLY A 205 3.83 -16.68 24.81
C GLY A 205 2.86 -16.48 23.64
N SER A 206 3.08 -17.11 22.49
CA SER A 206 2.15 -17.03 21.35
C SER A 206 0.78 -17.53 21.79
N ARG A 207 -0.22 -16.64 21.78
CA ARG A 207 -1.59 -16.97 22.19
C ARG A 207 -2.07 -18.15 21.33
N GLU A 208 -2.60 -19.16 22.03
CA GLU A 208 -2.99 -20.43 21.42
C GLU A 208 -3.91 -20.22 20.21
N PRO A 209 -3.75 -21.01 19.14
CA PRO A 209 -4.58 -20.91 17.96
C PRO A 209 -6.00 -21.39 18.30
N ASN A 210 -6.93 -20.43 18.37
CA ASN A 210 -8.36 -20.60 18.65
C ASN A 210 -8.73 -21.17 20.03
N ALA A 211 -9.50 -20.37 20.77
CA ALA A 211 -10.33 -20.81 21.88
C ALA A 211 -11.35 -21.87 21.42
N ALA A 212 -10.96 -23.14 21.43
CA ALA A 212 -11.86 -24.28 21.37
C ALA A 212 -11.68 -25.10 22.66
N LYS A 213 -12.53 -24.77 23.64
CA LYS A 213 -13.05 -25.61 24.73
C LYS A 213 -12.17 -26.76 25.29
N GLU A 214 -12.06 -26.68 26.61
CA GLU A 214 -11.68 -27.74 27.58
C GLU A 214 -10.19 -27.99 27.77
N LEU A 215 -9.62 -27.34 28.79
CA LEU A 215 -8.66 -28.03 29.65
C LEU A 215 -9.30 -28.34 31.00
N LYS A 216 -9.65 -29.62 31.13
CA LYS A 216 -9.76 -30.32 32.41
C LYS A 216 -8.39 -30.37 33.08
N GLN A 217 -8.47 -30.44 34.40
CA GLN A 217 -7.40 -30.37 35.38
C GLN A 217 -6.36 -31.52 35.33
N ASN A 218 -5.19 -31.19 35.89
CA ASN A 218 -4.14 -32.03 36.51
C ASN A 218 -3.18 -32.76 35.54
N VAL A 219 -1.88 -32.98 35.81
CA VAL A 219 -1.13 -33.12 37.06
C VAL A 219 0.35 -32.73 36.83
N SER A 220 0.98 -32.14 37.84
CA SER A 220 2.43 -32.09 38.12
C SER A 220 3.25 -33.30 37.64
N ARG A 221 4.43 -33.07 37.03
CA ARG A 221 5.65 -33.83 37.36
C ARG A 221 6.94 -33.15 36.87
N LYS A 222 8.00 -33.48 37.61
CA LYS A 222 9.30 -32.81 37.81
C LYS A 222 10.27 -32.87 36.63
N GLU A 223 11.22 -31.95 36.75
CA GLU A 223 12.50 -31.80 36.05
C GLU A 223 13.34 -33.09 35.92
N GLY A 224 14.06 -33.17 34.80
CA GLY A 224 15.33 -33.89 34.64
C GLY A 224 15.25 -35.25 33.93
N GLU A 225 15.52 -35.28 32.61
CA GLU A 225 16.59 -36.08 32.00
C GLU A 225 16.50 -36.18 30.46
N GLN A 226 17.69 -36.08 29.86
CA GLN A 226 18.14 -36.69 28.60
C GLN A 226 17.72 -36.10 27.25
N ALA A 227 18.69 -35.37 26.70
CA ALA A 227 18.98 -35.35 25.27
C ALA A 227 19.18 -36.77 24.73
N ALA A 228 18.23 -37.26 23.94
CA ALA A 228 18.42 -38.36 23.00
C ALA A 228 17.40 -38.25 21.87
N ARG A 229 17.91 -38.02 20.66
CA ARG A 229 17.34 -38.36 19.35
C ARG A 229 15.81 -38.52 19.29
N LEU A 230 15.15 -37.45 18.90
CA LEU A 230 14.05 -37.53 17.96
C LEU A 230 14.47 -36.65 16.78
N ALA A 231 14.59 -37.24 15.59
CA ALA A 231 14.31 -36.49 14.39
C ALA A 231 12.81 -36.19 14.46
N SER A 232 12.43 -35.18 15.26
CA SER A 232 11.07 -34.69 15.24
C SER A 232 10.95 -33.88 13.96
N ASP A 233 10.10 -34.35 13.06
CA ASP A 233 9.47 -33.49 12.08
C ASP A 233 8.75 -32.41 12.88
N ASP A 234 9.45 -31.32 13.19
CA ASP A 234 9.03 -30.24 14.10
C ASP A 234 7.84 -29.45 13.53
N GLY A 235 7.27 -29.91 12.41
CA GLY A 235 6.23 -29.21 11.68
C GLY A 235 6.68 -27.80 11.28
N GLU A 236 5.82 -27.11 10.57
CA GLU A 236 5.98 -25.68 10.38
C GLU A 236 4.60 -25.03 10.50
N GLU A 237 4.53 -23.92 11.23
CA GLU A 237 3.32 -23.13 11.39
C GLU A 237 3.54 -21.72 10.81
N TRP A 238 2.44 -21.10 10.37
CA TRP A 238 2.47 -19.72 9.89
C TRP A 238 2.61 -18.76 11.06
N LEU A 239 3.56 -17.83 10.96
CA LEU A 239 3.80 -16.79 11.96
C LEU A 239 3.68 -15.40 11.33
N LEU A 240 2.79 -14.60 11.90
CA LEU A 240 2.59 -13.18 11.67
C LEU A 240 3.49 -12.38 12.62
N ARG A 241 4.57 -11.82 12.09
CA ARG A 241 5.63 -11.11 12.82
C ARG A 241 5.47 -9.59 12.80
N VAL A 242 4.24 -9.10 12.85
CA VAL A 242 4.00 -7.66 13.00
C VAL A 242 4.58 -7.25 14.36
N PRO A 243 5.60 -6.36 14.42
CA PRO A 243 6.32 -6.06 15.66
C PRO A 243 5.58 -5.01 16.49
N LEU A 244 4.34 -5.34 16.86
CA LEU A 244 3.45 -4.53 17.68
C LEU A 244 2.77 -5.42 18.71
N PRO A 245 2.35 -4.86 19.85
CA PRO A 245 1.50 -5.59 20.76
C PRO A 245 0.24 -6.10 20.05
N ASP A 246 -0.17 -7.34 20.34
CA ASP A 246 -1.19 -8.07 19.59
C ASP A 246 -2.55 -7.36 19.52
N GLU A 247 -2.85 -6.49 20.48
CA GLU A 247 -4.10 -5.71 20.59
C GLU A 247 -3.98 -4.29 20.02
N THR A 248 -2.81 -3.90 19.50
CA THR A 248 -2.57 -2.57 18.95
C THR A 248 -3.31 -2.41 17.65
N LYS A 249 -4.26 -1.47 17.60
CA LYS A 249 -4.97 -1.15 16.36
C LYS A 249 -4.10 -0.27 15.47
N ILE A 250 -3.91 -0.71 14.24
CA ILE A 250 -3.27 0.09 13.19
C ILE A 250 -4.27 0.41 12.07
N PRO A 251 -4.24 1.63 11.51
CA PRO A 251 -5.00 1.92 10.32
C PRO A 251 -4.39 1.16 9.15
N GLY A 252 -5.21 0.60 8.28
CA GLY A 252 -4.73 -0.11 7.11
C GLY A 252 -5.62 0.00 5.90
N TYR A 253 -5.03 -0.28 4.75
CA TYR A 253 -5.72 -0.23 3.46
C TYR A 253 -5.06 -1.16 2.42
N ALA A 254 -5.83 -1.49 1.38
CA ALA A 254 -5.35 -2.20 0.20
C ALA A 254 -4.73 -1.18 -0.78
N VAL A 255 -3.42 -1.28 -1.02
CA VAL A 255 -2.71 -0.34 -1.90
C VAL A 255 -3.22 -0.38 -3.33
N GLU A 256 -3.72 -1.53 -3.77
CA GLU A 256 -4.36 -1.78 -5.06
C GLU A 256 -5.59 -0.90 -5.31
N GLN A 257 -6.14 -0.29 -4.25
CA GLN A 257 -7.28 0.62 -4.29
C GLN A 257 -6.93 2.09 -4.02
N LEU A 258 -5.67 2.43 -3.69
CA LEU A 258 -5.24 3.82 -3.44
C LEU A 258 -5.74 4.78 -4.52
N GLY A 259 -5.67 4.35 -5.78
CA GLY A 259 -6.11 5.13 -6.93
C GLY A 259 -7.58 5.57 -6.89
N LEU A 260 -8.45 4.90 -6.12
CA LEU A 260 -9.84 5.30 -5.93
C LEU A 260 -9.97 6.60 -5.13
N TRP A 261 -9.15 6.78 -4.08
CA TRP A 261 -9.12 8.04 -3.32
C TRP A 261 -8.50 9.17 -4.14
N VAL A 262 -7.42 8.89 -4.89
CA VAL A 262 -6.77 9.86 -5.79
C VAL A 262 -7.74 10.31 -6.89
N LYS A 263 -8.45 9.36 -7.51
CA LYS A 263 -9.51 9.63 -8.48
C LYS A 263 -10.61 10.51 -7.88
N ALA A 264 -11.09 10.19 -6.67
CA ALA A 264 -12.11 10.98 -6.00
C ALA A 264 -11.64 12.41 -5.72
N ALA A 265 -10.37 12.59 -5.35
CA ALA A 265 -9.76 13.89 -5.12
C ALA A 265 -9.68 14.75 -6.39
N PHE A 266 -9.29 14.18 -7.54
CA PHE A 266 -9.31 14.89 -8.83
C PHE A 266 -10.74 15.22 -9.29
N LEU A 267 -11.65 14.23 -9.29
CA LEU A 267 -13.02 14.43 -9.78
C LEU A 267 -13.83 15.41 -8.91
N LYS A 268 -13.55 15.44 -7.60
CA LYS A 268 -14.20 16.33 -6.64
C LYS A 268 -13.22 17.40 -6.16
N HIS A 269 -12.35 17.91 -7.04
CA HIS A 269 -11.29 18.86 -6.69
C HIS A 269 -11.80 20.09 -5.91
N LYS A 270 -12.99 20.64 -6.23
CA LYS A 270 -13.59 21.76 -5.46
C LYS A 270 -13.80 21.41 -3.97
N LYS A 271 -14.13 20.15 -3.67
CA LYS A 271 -14.29 19.64 -2.28
C LYS A 271 -12.94 19.40 -1.62
N PHE A 272 -11.96 18.92 -2.38
CA PHE A 272 -10.70 18.40 -1.82
C PHE A 272 -9.50 19.33 -1.97
N ARG A 273 -9.65 20.49 -2.62
CA ARG A 273 -8.59 21.51 -2.66
C ARG A 273 -8.21 21.94 -1.25
N GLU A 274 -6.91 22.06 -1.00
CA GLU A 274 -6.30 22.44 0.28
C GLU A 274 -6.81 21.62 1.47
N SER A 275 -7.12 20.34 1.22
CA SER A 275 -7.70 19.44 2.21
C SER A 275 -6.87 18.19 2.41
N ILE A 276 -7.23 17.44 3.45
CA ILE A 276 -6.64 16.17 3.82
C ILE A 276 -7.67 15.05 3.63
N ILE A 277 -7.24 13.95 3.04
CA ILE A 277 -7.98 12.69 2.95
C ILE A 277 -7.24 11.64 3.77
N GLN A 278 -7.90 11.02 4.74
CA GLN A 278 -7.38 9.84 5.43
C GLN A 278 -7.82 8.59 4.66
N ALA A 279 -6.90 7.97 3.91
CA ALA A 279 -7.18 6.75 3.16
C ALA A 279 -6.98 5.52 4.07
N CYS A 280 -8.05 5.04 4.68
CA CYS A 280 -8.03 3.97 5.67
C CYS A 280 -9.31 3.14 5.54
N SER A 281 -9.18 1.84 5.30
CA SER A 281 -10.34 0.95 5.14
C SER A 281 -10.70 0.18 6.40
N THR A 282 -9.75 0.01 7.33
CA THR A 282 -9.99 -0.61 8.63
C THR A 282 -8.97 -0.16 9.67
N MET A 283 -9.38 -0.18 10.93
CA MET A 283 -8.46 -0.29 12.08
C MET A 283 -8.37 -1.77 12.42
N VAL A 284 -7.18 -2.35 12.43
CA VAL A 284 -7.01 -3.80 12.62
C VAL A 284 -5.80 -4.09 13.50
N THR A 285 -5.92 -5.11 14.35
CA THR A 285 -4.85 -5.57 15.25
C THR A 285 -4.05 -6.73 14.64
N PRO A 286 -2.80 -6.98 15.06
CA PRO A 286 -2.07 -8.20 14.69
C PRO A 286 -2.87 -9.48 14.95
N LEU A 287 -3.60 -9.55 16.07
CA LEU A 287 -4.42 -10.71 16.40
C LEU A 287 -5.59 -10.91 15.41
N GLU A 288 -6.34 -9.85 15.11
CA GLU A 288 -7.42 -9.89 14.11
C GLU A 288 -6.89 -10.23 12.71
N MET A 289 -5.69 -9.75 12.36
CA MET A 289 -5.03 -10.13 11.10
C MET A 289 -4.75 -11.64 11.07
N ALA A 290 -4.15 -12.19 12.14
CA ALA A 290 -3.85 -13.61 12.22
C ALA A 290 -5.11 -14.48 12.15
N GLU A 291 -6.21 -14.08 12.79
CA GLU A 291 -7.49 -14.77 12.67
C GLU A 291 -8.04 -14.79 11.23
N VAL A 292 -7.96 -13.66 10.54
CA VAL A 292 -8.39 -13.54 9.15
C VAL A 292 -7.52 -14.40 8.24
N LEU A 293 -6.19 -14.32 8.38
CA LEU A 293 -5.25 -15.11 7.60
C LEU A 293 -5.44 -16.61 7.88
N SER A 294 -5.71 -17.00 9.13
CA SER A 294 -6.01 -18.40 9.47
C SER A 294 -7.24 -18.92 8.72
N LYS A 295 -8.29 -18.11 8.65
CA LYS A 295 -9.52 -18.45 7.92
C LYS A 295 -9.30 -18.53 6.40
N VAL A 296 -8.43 -17.68 5.84
CA VAL A 296 -8.11 -17.67 4.41
C VAL A 296 -7.20 -18.85 4.04
N ALA A 297 -6.19 -19.13 4.86
CA ALA A 297 -5.25 -20.22 4.64
C ALA A 297 -5.85 -21.61 4.95
N GLY A 298 -6.88 -21.67 5.78
CA GLY A 298 -7.41 -22.93 6.31
C GLY A 298 -6.46 -23.62 7.31
N LYS A 299 -5.45 -22.89 7.81
CA LYS A 299 -4.41 -23.37 8.74
C LYS A 299 -4.18 -22.34 9.84
N PRO A 300 -3.74 -22.72 11.05
CA PRO A 300 -3.41 -21.77 12.10
C PRO A 300 -2.34 -20.77 11.68
N VAL A 301 -2.57 -19.49 11.99
CA VAL A 301 -1.58 -18.42 11.93
C VAL A 301 -1.41 -17.86 13.33
N ARG A 302 -0.17 -17.87 13.84
CA ARG A 302 0.18 -17.30 15.13
C ARG A 302 0.68 -15.88 14.99
N THR A 303 0.59 -15.11 16.07
CA THR A 303 1.25 -13.81 16.22
C THR A 303 2.54 -13.96 17.03
N LEU A 304 3.25 -12.85 17.25
CA LEU A 304 4.36 -12.81 18.21
C LEU A 304 3.91 -13.00 19.67
N GLY A 305 2.60 -12.86 19.95
CA GLY A 305 2.09 -12.87 21.33
C GLY A 305 2.51 -11.65 22.13
N LEU A 306 2.97 -10.59 21.45
CA LEU A 306 3.67 -9.48 22.09
C LEU A 306 2.68 -8.68 22.95
N THR A 307 3.01 -8.49 24.22
CA THR A 307 2.25 -7.63 25.12
C THR A 307 2.75 -6.19 25.05
N LEU A 308 1.95 -5.25 25.57
CA LEU A 308 2.36 -3.85 25.70
C LEU A 308 3.59 -3.73 26.62
N GLU A 309 3.61 -4.47 27.73
CA GLU A 309 4.72 -4.47 28.68
C GLU A 309 6.03 -4.95 28.03
N GLU A 310 5.99 -6.07 27.31
CA GLU A 310 7.16 -6.60 26.60
C GLU A 310 7.63 -5.64 25.51
N PHE A 311 6.73 -5.03 24.73
CA PHE A 311 7.10 -4.08 23.69
C PHE A 311 7.85 -2.86 24.23
N PHE A 312 7.51 -2.39 25.44
CA PHE A 312 8.20 -1.27 26.10
C PHE A 312 9.38 -1.69 26.99
N SER A 313 9.72 -2.98 27.03
CA SER A 313 10.91 -3.46 27.74
C SER A 313 12.20 -3.04 27.04
N GLU A 314 13.25 -2.80 27.83
CA GLU A 314 14.59 -2.49 27.28
C GLU A 314 15.16 -3.65 26.46
N ASP A 315 14.85 -4.89 26.83
CA ASP A 315 15.28 -6.08 26.10
C ASP A 315 14.69 -6.09 24.68
N PHE A 316 13.37 -5.92 24.56
CA PHE A 316 12.73 -5.87 23.24
C PHE A 316 13.18 -4.68 22.40
N LYS A 317 13.34 -3.50 23.03
CA LYS A 317 13.85 -2.30 22.34
C LYS A 317 15.27 -2.51 21.81
N THR A 318 16.12 -3.18 22.60
CA THR A 318 17.50 -3.52 22.21
C THR A 318 17.51 -4.51 21.05
N ASP A 319 16.71 -5.59 21.14
CA ASP A 319 16.62 -6.62 20.10
C ASP A 319 16.07 -6.09 18.78
N MET A 320 15.06 -5.22 18.84
CA MET A 320 14.45 -4.61 17.67
C MET A 320 15.33 -3.52 17.03
N GLY A 321 16.17 -2.89 17.84
CA GLY A 321 16.93 -1.69 17.50
C GLY A 321 16.09 -0.42 17.67
N GLU A 322 16.65 0.59 18.33
CA GLU A 322 15.95 1.81 18.76
C GLU A 322 15.26 2.54 17.60
N THR A 323 15.95 2.80 16.49
CA THR A 323 15.37 3.47 15.31
C THR A 323 14.19 2.72 14.72
N LYS A 324 14.23 1.37 14.73
CA LYS A 324 13.12 0.55 14.23
C LYS A 324 11.97 0.58 15.22
N TRP A 325 12.27 0.44 16.51
CA TRP A 325 11.28 0.47 17.59
C TRP A 325 10.52 1.80 17.62
N GLU A 326 11.20 2.94 17.47
CA GLU A 326 10.58 4.28 17.45
C GLU A 326 9.51 4.42 16.36
N ARG A 327 9.67 3.76 15.21
CA ARG A 327 8.67 3.76 14.12
C ARG A 327 7.37 3.08 14.51
N TYR A 328 7.44 2.08 15.38
CA TYR A 328 6.27 1.32 15.87
C TYR A 328 5.74 1.86 17.20
N ARG A 329 6.56 2.57 17.97
CA ARG A 329 6.17 3.15 19.27
C ARG A 329 4.90 3.99 19.16
N ALA A 330 4.82 4.85 18.15
CA ALA A 330 3.66 5.73 17.97
C ALA A 330 2.34 4.96 17.77
N ALA A 331 2.39 3.80 17.10
CA ALA A 331 1.23 2.92 16.98
C ALA A 331 0.87 2.30 18.33
N ALA A 332 1.86 1.78 19.07
CA ALA A 332 1.68 1.20 20.39
C ALA A 332 1.16 2.22 21.44
N GLU A 333 1.53 3.50 21.29
CA GLU A 333 1.03 4.63 22.09
C GLU A 333 -0.38 5.10 21.66
N GLY A 334 -0.93 4.56 20.57
CA GLY A 334 -2.28 4.87 20.08
C GLY A 334 -2.38 6.17 19.28
N HIS A 335 -1.29 6.68 18.71
CA HIS A 335 -1.30 7.96 17.98
C HIS A 335 -1.93 7.91 16.58
N PHE A 336 -2.22 6.73 16.03
CA PHE A 336 -2.74 6.57 14.67
C PHE A 336 -4.26 6.35 14.63
N GLU A 337 -5.03 7.27 15.21
CA GLU A 337 -6.50 7.23 15.10
C GLU A 337 -6.96 7.62 13.69
N ARG A 338 -7.91 6.84 13.15
CA ARG A 338 -8.54 7.05 11.84
C ARG A 338 -10.04 6.75 11.90
N ASP A 339 -10.77 7.32 10.96
CA ASP A 339 -12.19 7.02 10.72
C ASP A 339 -12.37 6.27 9.38
N PRO A 340 -12.41 4.92 9.40
CA PRO A 340 -12.68 4.12 8.21
C PRO A 340 -14.05 4.40 7.58
N GLU A 341 -15.06 4.85 8.35
CA GLU A 341 -16.38 5.17 7.82
C GLU A 341 -16.37 6.47 7.03
N ALA A 342 -15.65 7.50 7.51
CA ALA A 342 -15.39 8.71 6.74
C ALA A 342 -14.65 8.39 5.43
N SER A 343 -13.66 7.50 5.47
CA SER A 343 -12.96 7.05 4.26
C SER A 343 -13.92 6.31 3.30
N ARG A 344 -14.81 5.46 3.83
CA ARG A 344 -15.83 4.74 3.05
C ARG A 344 -16.82 5.67 2.35
N LYS A 345 -17.11 6.84 2.92
CA LYS A 345 -17.94 7.87 2.24
C LYS A 345 -17.25 8.45 0.99
N ILE A 346 -15.92 8.33 0.89
CA ILE A 346 -15.14 8.73 -0.29
C ILE A 346 -15.04 7.54 -1.26
N VAL A 347 -14.70 6.36 -0.75
CA VAL A 347 -14.53 5.11 -1.51
C VAL A 347 -15.41 4.00 -0.90
N PRO A 348 -16.69 3.88 -1.33
CA PRO A 348 -17.63 2.89 -0.77
C PRO A 348 -17.16 1.43 -0.92
N GLU A 349 -16.46 1.14 -2.00
CA GLU A 349 -15.94 -0.18 -2.40
C GLU A 349 -14.59 -0.55 -1.77
N GLN A 350 -14.08 0.25 -0.83
CA GLN A 350 -12.81 -0.02 -0.15
C GLN A 350 -12.83 -1.40 0.53
N TRP A 351 -11.77 -2.17 0.31
CA TRP A 351 -11.57 -3.50 0.87
C TRP A 351 -11.06 -3.38 2.30
N ASN A 352 -11.77 -4.00 3.24
CA ASN A 352 -11.19 -4.26 4.56
C ASN A 352 -10.09 -5.33 4.47
N PHE A 353 -9.39 -5.60 5.57
CA PHE A 353 -8.30 -6.56 5.60
C PHE A 353 -8.70 -7.96 5.10
N GLY A 354 -9.86 -8.48 5.52
CA GLY A 354 -10.33 -9.79 5.07
C GLY A 354 -10.76 -9.84 3.60
N GLN A 355 -11.24 -8.74 3.03
CA GLN A 355 -11.51 -8.65 1.59
C GLN A 355 -10.20 -8.60 0.80
N TRP A 356 -9.21 -7.85 1.27
CA TRP A 356 -7.89 -7.83 0.65
C TRP A 356 -7.21 -9.20 0.73
N ALA A 357 -7.21 -9.86 1.89
CA ALA A 357 -6.55 -11.15 2.08
C ALA A 357 -7.08 -12.24 1.14
N ARG A 358 -8.36 -12.19 0.77
CA ARG A 358 -8.97 -13.12 -0.21
C ARG A 358 -8.70 -12.75 -1.67
N GLN A 359 -8.33 -11.51 -1.95
CA GLN A 359 -8.13 -10.99 -3.31
C GLN A 359 -6.65 -10.82 -3.67
N SER A 360 -5.75 -10.84 -2.68
CA SER A 360 -4.30 -10.77 -2.90
C SER A 360 -3.82 -12.02 -3.62
N LYS A 361 -3.22 -11.80 -4.80
CA LYS A 361 -2.64 -12.87 -5.61
C LYS A 361 -1.36 -13.40 -4.98
N GLU A 362 -0.61 -12.52 -4.31
CA GLU A 362 0.62 -12.83 -3.62
C GLU A 362 0.36 -13.74 -2.40
N LEU A 363 -0.68 -13.45 -1.61
CA LEU A 363 -1.10 -14.36 -0.53
C LEU A 363 -1.61 -15.69 -1.08
N ALA A 364 -2.40 -15.67 -2.15
CA ALA A 364 -2.88 -16.91 -2.78
C ALA A 364 -1.70 -17.78 -3.24
N ALA A 365 -0.71 -17.20 -3.91
CA ALA A 365 0.50 -17.90 -4.35
C ALA A 365 1.27 -18.52 -3.17
N LEU A 366 1.45 -17.76 -2.06
CA LEU A 366 2.10 -18.28 -0.85
C LEU A 366 1.39 -19.51 -0.27
N PHE A 367 0.06 -19.52 -0.27
CA PHE A 367 -0.71 -20.66 0.24
C PHE A 367 -0.76 -21.85 -0.74
N GLU A 368 -0.78 -21.58 -2.04
CA GLU A 368 -0.71 -22.62 -3.08
C GLU A 368 0.65 -23.34 -3.04
N GLU A 369 1.75 -22.60 -2.92
CA GLU A 369 3.10 -23.16 -2.78
C GLU A 369 3.23 -24.08 -1.56
N ASP A 370 2.68 -23.69 -0.41
CA ASP A 370 2.70 -24.52 0.81
C ASP A 370 1.88 -25.81 0.64
N ASN A 371 0.74 -25.75 -0.05
CA ASN A 371 -0.09 -26.94 -0.29
C ASN A 371 0.63 -27.94 -1.21
N HIS A 372 1.29 -27.47 -2.27
CA HIS A 372 2.07 -28.35 -3.16
C HIS A 372 3.24 -29.03 -2.44
N GLN A 373 3.98 -28.28 -1.61
CA GLN A 373 5.08 -28.86 -0.82
C GLN A 373 4.61 -29.95 0.17
N GLN A 374 3.39 -29.83 0.71
CA GLN A 374 2.81 -30.83 1.61
C GLN A 374 2.37 -32.09 0.84
N GLU A 375 1.81 -31.94 -0.36
CA GLU A 375 1.44 -33.07 -1.22
C GLU A 375 2.66 -33.90 -1.65
N GLU A 376 3.76 -33.25 -2.04
CA GLU A 376 5.00 -33.92 -2.42
C GLU A 376 5.62 -34.72 -1.27
N LYS A 377 5.68 -34.12 -0.07
CA LYS A 377 6.13 -34.82 1.16
C LYS A 377 5.25 -36.02 1.49
N GLY A 378 3.92 -35.88 1.34
CA GLY A 378 2.96 -36.94 1.58
C GLY A 378 3.05 -38.11 0.59
N GLN A 379 3.39 -37.85 -0.67
CA GLN A 379 3.60 -38.90 -1.68
C GLN A 379 4.92 -39.65 -1.47
N HIS A 380 6.01 -38.96 -1.14
CA HIS A 380 7.29 -39.60 -0.81
C HIS A 380 7.23 -40.45 0.47
N GLY A 381 6.44 -40.05 1.47
CA GLY A 381 6.21 -40.85 2.68
C GLY A 381 5.50 -42.17 2.38
N ARG A 382 4.46 -42.14 1.53
CA ARG A 382 3.71 -43.36 1.15
C ARG A 382 4.50 -44.33 0.29
N GLN A 383 5.38 -43.85 -0.60
CA GLN A 383 6.24 -44.74 -1.39
C GLN A 383 7.28 -45.47 -0.54
N ASN A 384 7.80 -44.83 0.52
CA ASN A 384 8.75 -45.48 1.44
C ASN A 384 8.07 -46.50 2.37
N ASP A 385 6.79 -46.32 2.69
CA ASP A 385 6.01 -47.27 3.50
C ASP A 385 5.54 -48.49 2.70
N GLU A 386 5.49 -48.43 1.36
CA GLU A 386 5.17 -49.57 0.48
C GLU A 386 6.40 -50.42 0.10
N GLU A 387 7.62 -49.93 0.37
CA GLU A 387 8.90 -50.67 0.15
C GLU A 387 9.50 -51.29 1.44
N MET A 388 8.86 -51.11 2.60
CA MET A 388 9.16 -51.83 3.86
C MET A 388 8.17 -52.95 4.12
#